data_AF-A0A3D2DK42-F1
#
_entry.id   AF-A0A3D2DK42-F1
#
_cell.length_a   1.000
_cell.length_b   1.000
_cell.length_c   1.000
_cell.angle_alpha   90.00
_cell.angle_beta   90.00
_cell.angle_gamma   90.00
#
_symmetry.space_group_name_H-M   'P 1'
#
loop_
_entity.id
_entity.type
_entity.pdbx_description
1 polymer ?
#
loop_
_entity_poly.entity_id
_entity_poly.type
_entity_poly.pdbx_seq_one_letter_code
_entity_poly.pdbx_strand_id
1 'polypeptide(L)' 'GPEESMQIQSNLGSTIAMAFDECAPAKADRKYIINSVERTTRWLERCKREMNRLNSLEDTINKHQMLFGINQ' A
#
# COMPACT_ATOMS: atom_id res chain seq x y z
N GLY A 1 7.16 1.48 6.50
CA GLY A 1 7.30 1.40 5.03
C GLY A 1 6.14 0.65 4.38
N PRO A 2 6.15 0.34 3.08
CA PRO A 2 5.02 -0.32 2.40
C PRO A 2 4.57 -1.64 3.06
N GLU A 3 5.50 -2.53 3.40
CA GLU A 3 5.20 -3.83 4.02
C GLU A 3 4.69 -3.68 5.45
N GLU A 4 5.37 -2.85 6.24
CA GLU A 4 4.99 -2.55 7.62
C GLU A 4 3.59 -1.93 7.69
N SER A 5 3.23 -1.05 6.75
CA SER A 5 1.87 -0.49 6.65
C SER A 5 0.82 -1.58 6.40
N MET A 6 1.13 -2.58 5.56
CA MET A 6 0.23 -3.73 5.33
C MET A 6 0.10 -4.61 6.57
N GLN A 7 1.20 -4.86 7.27
CA GLN A 7 1.20 -5.64 8.50
C GLN A 7 0.37 -4.97 9.59
N ILE A 8 0.52 -3.66 9.79
CA ILE A 8 -0.27 -2.89 10.75
C ILE A 8 -1.76 -2.99 10.40
N GLN A 9 -2.16 -2.73 9.15
CA GLN A 9 -3.57 -2.78 8.74
C GLN A 9 -4.16 -4.19 8.85
N SER A 10 -3.40 -5.23 8.51
CA SER A 10 -3.78 -6.63 8.69
C SER A 10 -4.00 -6.98 10.17
N ASN A 11 -3.11 -6.50 11.05
CA ASN A 11 -3.21 -6.71 12.50
C ASN A 11 -4.35 -5.91 13.15
N LEU A 12 -4.78 -4.82 12.53
CA LEU A 12 -6.00 -4.09 12.92
C LEU A 12 -7.28 -4.79 12.42
N GLY A 13 -7.16 -5.84 11.59
CA GLY A 13 -8.31 -6.55 11.03
C GLY A 13 -9.09 -5.72 10.01
N SER A 14 -8.43 -4.79 9.30
CA SER A 14 -9.10 -3.91 8.34
C SER A 14 -9.88 -4.69 7.29
N THR A 15 -11.09 -4.23 6.95
CA THR A 15 -11.83 -4.76 5.81
C THR A 15 -11.23 -4.27 4.49
N ILE A 16 -10.85 -2.99 4.45
CA ILE A 16 -10.21 -2.34 3.32
C ILE A 16 -8.91 -1.72 3.83
N ALA A 17 -7.79 -2.17 3.27
CA ALA A 17 -6.49 -1.54 3.48
C ALA A 17 -6.17 -0.60 2.33
N MET A 18 -5.56 0.53 2.66
CA MET A 18 -5.06 1.51 1.68
C MET A 18 -3.59 1.22 1.39
N ALA A 19 -3.23 1.14 0.11
CA ALA A 19 -1.84 0.98 -0.29
C ALA A 19 -0.99 2.18 0.17
N PHE A 20 0.25 1.90 0.55
CA PHE A 20 1.18 2.95 0.95
C PHE A 20 1.62 3.76 -0.26
N ASP A 21 1.49 5.08 -0.19
CA ASP A 21 1.84 6.02 -1.25
C ASP A 21 2.70 7.17 -0.73
N GLU A 22 3.08 8.06 -1.64
CA GLU A 22 3.73 9.31 -1.29
C GLU A 22 2.94 10.48 -1.86
N CYS A 23 2.32 11.28 -1.00
CA CYS A 23 1.65 12.51 -1.41
C CYS A 23 2.65 13.59 -1.87
N ALA A 24 2.76 13.79 -3.20
CA ALA A 24 3.61 14.84 -3.75
C ALA A 24 2.97 16.24 -3.54
N PRO A 25 3.77 17.28 -3.21
CA PRO A 25 3.22 18.63 -3.04
C PRO A 25 2.60 19.17 -4.34
N ALA A 26 1.45 19.83 -4.23
CA ALA A 26 0.71 20.36 -5.38
C ALA A 26 1.48 21.37 -6.25
N LYS A 27 2.52 22.01 -5.70
CA LYS A 27 3.38 22.97 -6.41
C LYS A 27 4.73 22.39 -6.83
N ALA A 28 4.93 21.08 -6.70
CA ALA A 28 6.17 20.43 -7.10
C ALA A 28 6.35 20.48 -8.62
N ASP A 29 7.61 20.45 -9.07
CA ASP A 29 7.88 20.42 -10.50
C ASP A 29 7.45 19.08 -11.13
N ARG A 30 7.26 19.08 -12.45
CA ARG A 30 6.81 17.90 -13.19
C ARG A 30 7.74 16.69 -12.99
N LYS A 31 9.04 16.91 -12.84
CA LYS A 31 10.03 15.84 -12.67
C LYS A 31 9.85 15.16 -11.31
N TYR A 32 9.58 15.94 -10.26
CA TYR A 32 9.26 15.43 -8.94
C TYR A 32 7.98 14.61 -8.97
N ILE A 33 6.90 15.14 -9.57
CA ILE A 33 5.62 14.43 -9.69
C ILE A 33 5.81 13.07 -10.37
N ILE A 34 6.54 13.01 -11.49
CA ILE A 34 6.81 11.74 -12.19
C ILE A 34 7.53 10.76 -11.26
N ASN A 35 8.58 11.20 -10.57
CA ASN A 35 9.33 10.35 -9.65
C ASN A 35 8.47 9.85 -8.49
N SER A 36 7.55 10.68 -7.98
CA SER A 36 6.61 10.32 -6.90
C SER A 36 5.55 9.32 -7.36
N VAL A 37 5.00 9.50 -8.56
CA VAL A 37 4.07 8.54 -9.18
C VAL A 37 4.77 7.19 -9.36
N GLU A 38 5.97 7.17 -9.97
CA GLU A 38 6.73 5.94 -10.16
C GLU A 38 7.07 5.23 -8.84
N ARG A 39 7.42 6.00 -7.79
CA ARG A 39 7.67 5.46 -6.46
C ARG A 39 6.41 4.86 -5.85
N THR A 40 5.29 5.57 -5.93
CA THR A 40 3.97 5.10 -5.48
C THR A 40 3.57 3.82 -6.22
N THR A 41 3.78 3.73 -7.54
CA THR A 41 3.52 2.51 -8.31
C THR A 41 4.37 1.33 -7.83
N ARG A 42 5.67 1.53 -7.58
CA ARG A 42 6.54 0.47 -7.03
C ARG A 42 6.11 0.02 -5.63
N TRP A 43 5.60 0.95 -4.81
CA TRP A 43 5.08 0.61 -3.49
C TRP A 43 3.74 -0.11 -3.54
N LEU A 44 2.87 0.22 -4.47
CA LEU A 44 1.62 -0.50 -4.70
C LEU A 44 1.86 -1.99 -4.97
N GLU A 45 2.83 -2.32 -5.84
CA GLU A 45 3.19 -3.73 -6.11
C GLU A 45 3.73 -4.45 -4.87
N ARG A 46 4.49 -3.74 -4.03
CA ARG A 46 4.98 -4.28 -2.74
C ARG A 46 3.83 -4.51 -1.75
N CYS A 47 2.90 -3.56 -1.63
CA CYS A 47 1.71 -3.69 -0.81
C CYS A 47 0.85 -4.88 -1.26
N LYS A 48 0.63 -5.04 -2.56
CA LYS A 48 -0.11 -6.17 -3.13
C LYS A 48 0.56 -7.52 -2.80
N ARG A 49 1.88 -7.61 -2.98
CA ARG A 49 2.64 -8.82 -2.64
C ARG A 49 2.56 -9.15 -1.15
N GLU A 50 2.71 -8.15 -0.29
CA GLU A 50 2.68 -8.36 1.16
C GLU A 50 1.27 -8.73 1.64
N MET A 51 0.22 -8.08 1.14
CA MET A 51 -1.16 -8.46 1.47
C MET A 51 -1.47 -9.88 1.02
N ASN A 52 -1.04 -10.29 -0.17
CA ASN A 52 -1.22 -11.68 -0.62
C ASN A 52 -0.51 -12.68 0.30
N ARG A 53 0.68 -12.33 0.79
CA ARG A 53 1.42 -13.14 1.76
C ARG A 53 0.64 -13.22 3.08
N LEU A 54 0.22 -12.08 3.64
CA LEU A 54 -0.52 -12.01 4.91
C LEU A 54 -1.84 -12.81 4.83
N ASN A 55 -2.64 -12.60 3.79
CA ASN A 55 -3.91 -13.32 3.61
C ASN A 55 -3.74 -14.85 3.48
N SER A 56 -2.54 -15.34 3.17
CA SER A 56 -2.22 -16.77 3.14
C SER A 56 -1.85 -17.37 4.50
N LEU A 57 -1.53 -16.55 5.50
CA LEU A 57 -1.09 -17.03 6.82
C LEU A 57 -2.28 -17.53 7.65
N GLU A 58 -2.02 -18.51 8.51
CA GLU A 58 -3.08 -19.12 9.33
C GLU A 58 -3.61 -18.18 10.41
N ASP A 59 -2.72 -17.39 11.00
CA ASP A 59 -2.94 -16.48 12.14
C ASP A 59 -3.43 -15.08 11.74
N THR A 60 -3.58 -14.81 10.44
CA THR A 60 -4.09 -13.51 9.98
C THR A 60 -5.56 -13.34 10.34
N ILE A 61 -5.85 -12.22 11.02
CA ILE A 61 -7.17 -11.88 11.58
C ILE A 61 -8.23 -11.81 10.49
N ASN A 62 -7.95 -11.10 9.39
CA ASN A 62 -8.85 -10.99 8.24
C ASN A 62 -8.13 -11.39 6.93
N LYS A 63 -8.34 -12.63 6.49
CA LYS A 63 -7.77 -13.16 5.23
C LYS A 63 -8.45 -12.64 3.97
N HIS A 64 -9.57 -11.92 4.12
CA HIS A 64 -10.35 -11.37 3.03
C HIS A 64 -10.23 -9.84 2.94
N GLN A 65 -9.19 -9.27 3.55
CA GLN A 65 -8.88 -7.85 3.42
C GLN A 65 -8.73 -7.46 1.95
N MET A 66 -9.42 -6.39 1.55
CA MET A 66 -9.31 -5.80 0.21
C MET A 66 -8.19 -4.75 0.20
N LEU A 67 -7.49 -4.60 -0.93
CA LEU A 67 -6.50 -3.54 -1.13
C LEU A 67 -7.03 -2.48 -2.08
N PHE A 68 -7.09 -1.24 -1.64
CA PHE A 68 -7.41 -0.09 -2.48
C PHE A 68 -6.10 0.65 -2.80
N GLY A 69 -5.77 0.69 -4.09
CA GLY A 69 -4.60 1.42 -4.59
C GLY A 69 -4.86 2.93 -4.63
N ILE A 70 -3.79 3.71 -4.46
CA ILE A 70 -3.81 5.15 -4.63
C ILE A 70 -3.01 5.48 -5.89
N ASN A 71 -3.64 6.18 -6.83
CA ASN A 71 -3.00 6.68 -8.05
C ASN A 71 -3.07 8.21 -8.05
N GLN A 72 -1.97 8.86 -8.44
CA GLN A 72 -1.80 10.32 -8.40
C GLN A 72 -1.74 10.94 -9.79
#